data_AF-A0A2P5FUZ6-F1
#
_entry.id   AF-A0A2P5FUZ6-F1
#
_cell.length_a   1.000
_cell.length_b   1.000
_cell.length_c   1.000
_cell.angle_alpha   90.00
_cell.angle_beta   90.00
_cell.angle_gamma   90.00
#
_symmetry.space_group_name_H-M   'P 1'
#
loop_
_entity.id
_entity.type
_entity.pdbx_description
1 polymer ?
#
loop_
_entity_poly.entity_id
_entity_poly.type
_entity_poly.pdbx_seq_one_letter_code
_entity_poly.pdbx_strand_id
1 'polypeptide(L)'
;MPEHTCSLAIRHKDNRQAALWVIRHCIKRKYTNPANPNYAPRSIIDDFSKDYGINMTYEKAWRCREKAPLYVRGTVDGSYQKLPSYLYMLEKTNPRTVMHLDTDEMRRFKYFFMSLGASIRGFKAACRPVLCVVDPS
;
A
#
# COMPACT_ATOMS: atom_id res chain seq x y z
N MET A 1 51.50 -5.01 1.54
CA MET A 1 50.07 -4.75 1.88
C MET A 1 49.24 -5.46 0.84
N PRO A 2 48.25 -6.30 1.17
CA PRO A 2 47.46 -6.94 0.12
C PRO A 2 46.61 -5.88 -0.57
N GLU A 3 46.74 -5.77 -1.89
CA GLU A 3 45.80 -5.02 -2.71
C GLU A 3 44.42 -5.63 -2.52
N HIS A 4 43.53 -4.84 -1.93
CA HIS A 4 42.13 -5.18 -1.84
C HIS A 4 41.47 -4.77 -3.16
N THR A 5 41.35 -5.70 -4.10
CA THR A 5 40.49 -5.50 -5.28
C THR A 5 39.04 -5.67 -4.84
N CYS A 6 38.51 -4.69 -4.10
CA CYS A 6 37.08 -4.61 -3.83
C CYS A 6 36.39 -4.31 -5.17
N SER A 7 35.83 -5.35 -5.78
CA SER A 7 35.18 -5.30 -7.07
C SER A 7 34.06 -4.24 -7.07
N LEU A 8 34.16 -3.25 -7.96
CA LEU A 8 33.14 -2.21 -8.19
C LEU A 8 31.74 -2.79 -8.41
N ALA A 9 31.64 -4.02 -8.93
CA ALA A 9 30.40 -4.77 -9.08
C ALA A 9 29.62 -4.97 -7.76
N ILE A 10 30.30 -5.05 -6.61
CA ILE A 10 29.65 -5.17 -5.30
C ILE A 10 28.94 -3.86 -4.92
N ARG A 11 29.45 -2.70 -5.36
CA ARG A 11 28.81 -1.39 -5.14
C ARG A 11 27.57 -1.15 -6.01
N HIS A 12 27.49 -1.84 -7.16
CA HIS A 12 26.33 -1.82 -8.06
C HIS A 12 25.25 -2.84 -7.67
N LYS A 13 25.57 -3.77 -6.77
CA LYS A 13 24.58 -4.68 -6.21
C LYS A 13 23.53 -3.89 -5.44
N ASP A 14 22.29 -4.36 -5.55
CA ASP A 14 21.14 -3.78 -4.88
C ASP A 14 21.36 -3.80 -3.36
N ASN A 15 21.89 -2.70 -2.80
CA ASN A 15 22.08 -2.57 -1.36
C ASN A 15 20.73 -2.34 -0.70
N ARG A 16 20.03 -3.46 -0.42
CA ARG A 16 18.71 -3.50 0.24
C ARG A 16 18.67 -2.61 1.48
N GLN A 17 19.75 -2.58 2.25
CA GLN A 17 19.88 -1.76 3.46
C GLN A 17 19.96 -0.25 3.14
N ALA A 18 20.75 0.14 2.13
CA ALA A 18 20.87 1.54 1.73
C ALA A 18 19.54 2.07 1.13
N ALA A 19 18.86 1.27 0.30
CA ALA A 19 17.54 1.64 -0.23
C ALA A 19 16.49 1.76 0.88
N LEU A 20 16.46 0.82 1.83
CA LEU A 20 15.60 0.89 3.01
C LEU A 20 15.81 2.17 3.83
N TRP A 21 17.07 2.53 4.06
CA TRP A 21 17.43 3.72 4.82
C TRP A 21 16.95 5.01 4.14
N VAL A 22 17.25 5.15 2.84
CA VAL A 22 16.80 6.29 2.02
C VAL A 22 15.28 6.41 2.04
N ILE A 23 14.58 5.29 1.86
CA ILE A 23 13.13 5.27 1.81
C ILE A 23 12.51 5.64 3.17
N ARG A 24 13.06 5.12 4.26
CA ARG A 24 12.57 5.39 5.62
C ARG A 24 12.74 6.85 6.01
N HIS A 25 13.87 7.46 5.67
CA HIS A 25 14.24 8.79 6.13
C HIS A 25 13.79 9.93 5.21
N CYS A 26 13.86 9.76 3.89
CA CYS A 26 13.51 10.83 2.95
C CYS A 26 12.14 10.62 2.31
N ILE A 27 11.86 9.40 1.88
CA ILE A 27 10.72 9.15 0.98
C ILE A 27 9.42 8.99 1.76
N LYS A 28 9.45 8.33 2.94
CA LYS A 28 8.24 8.02 3.74
C LYS A 28 7.37 9.25 4.05
N ARG A 29 7.98 10.38 4.44
CA ARG A 29 7.27 11.63 4.75
C ARG A 29 6.74 12.35 3.51
N LYS A 30 7.40 12.18 2.36
CA LYS A 30 7.06 12.88 1.11
C LYS A 30 6.06 12.11 0.24
N TYR A 31 6.05 10.78 0.31
CA TYR A 31 5.05 9.92 -0.34
C TYR A 31 3.69 9.88 0.38
N THR A 32 3.63 10.30 1.64
CA THR A 32 2.37 10.44 2.39
C THR A 32 1.67 11.77 2.10
N ASN A 33 2.31 12.70 1.38
CA ASN A 33 1.71 13.95 0.97
C ASN A 33 0.87 13.75 -0.31
N PRO A 34 -0.47 13.89 -0.26
CA PRO A 34 -1.34 13.75 -1.43
C PRO A 34 -1.02 14.77 -2.54
N ALA A 35 -0.37 15.89 -2.20
CA ALA A 35 -0.02 16.95 -3.14
C ALA A 35 1.16 16.61 -4.06
N ASN A 36 1.91 15.53 -3.81
CA ASN A 36 3.05 15.14 -4.65
C ASN A 36 3.09 13.63 -4.94
N PRO A 37 2.19 13.11 -5.78
CA PRO A 37 2.13 11.69 -6.13
C PRO A 37 3.35 11.21 -6.94
N ASN A 38 4.09 12.12 -7.57
CA ASN A 38 5.21 11.82 -8.47
C ASN A 38 6.53 12.37 -7.92
N TYR A 39 6.97 11.83 -6.78
CA TYR A 39 8.26 12.19 -6.20
C TYR A 39 9.41 11.66 -7.08
N ALA A 40 9.93 12.54 -7.93
CA ALA A 40 10.87 12.19 -8.98
C ALA A 40 12.24 11.77 -8.40
N PRO A 41 12.98 10.88 -9.07
CA PRO A 41 14.32 10.47 -8.64
C PRO A 41 15.27 11.65 -8.41
N ARG A 42 15.16 12.70 -9.23
CA ARG A 42 15.99 13.91 -9.10
C ARG A 42 15.71 14.65 -7.80
N SER A 43 14.43 14.79 -7.43
CA SER A 43 14.03 15.35 -6.13
C SER A 43 14.53 14.50 -4.97
N ILE A 44 14.54 13.16 -5.11
CA ILE A 44 15.12 12.26 -4.11
C ILE A 44 16.61 12.55 -3.93
N ILE A 45 17.38 12.74 -5.01
CA ILE A 45 18.82 13.07 -4.94
C ILE A 45 19.03 14.44 -4.27
N ASP A 46 18.30 15.46 -4.71
CA ASP A 46 18.44 16.82 -4.19
C ASP A 46 18.15 16.87 -2.70
N ASP A 47 17.08 16.22 -2.27
CA ASP A 47 16.68 16.18 -0.86
C ASP A 47 17.67 15.38 -0.01
N PHE A 48 18.20 14.28 -0.55
CA PHE A 48 19.21 13.48 0.14
C PHE A 48 20.53 14.23 0.33
N SER A 49 20.93 14.98 -0.69
CA SER A 49 22.10 15.86 -0.65
C SER A 49 21.89 17.01 0.33
N LYS A 50 20.71 17.65 0.34
CA LYS A 50 20.37 18.74 1.26
C LYS A 50 20.29 18.30 2.72
N ASP A 51 19.60 17.20 2.99
CA ASP A 51 19.30 16.76 4.36
C ASP A 51 20.49 16.02 5.00
N TYR A 52 21.32 15.33 4.21
CA TYR A 52 22.36 14.43 4.72
C TYR A 52 23.75 14.68 4.13
N GLY A 53 23.92 15.57 3.14
CA GLY A 53 25.21 15.82 2.48
C GLY A 53 25.71 14.65 1.62
N ILE A 54 24.84 13.66 1.33
CA ILE A 54 25.23 12.44 0.62
C ILE A 54 24.84 12.56 -0.85
N ASN A 55 25.83 12.39 -1.74
CA ASN A 55 25.60 12.34 -3.17
C ASN A 55 25.13 10.93 -3.59
N MET A 56 23.93 10.85 -4.16
CA MET A 56 23.28 9.62 -4.59
C MET A 56 23.18 9.56 -6.11
N THR A 57 23.47 8.40 -6.69
CA THR A 57 23.32 8.20 -8.14
C THR A 57 21.84 8.13 -8.54
N TYR A 58 21.55 8.54 -9.78
CA TYR A 58 20.20 8.50 -10.33
C TYR A 58 19.57 7.10 -10.28
N GLU A 59 20.34 6.05 -10.61
CA GLU A 59 19.88 4.66 -10.55
C GLU A 59 19.42 4.26 -9.13
N LYS A 60 20.17 4.66 -8.10
CA LYS A 60 19.80 4.39 -6.71
C LYS A 60 18.52 5.11 -6.33
N ALA A 61 18.40 6.38 -6.73
CA ALA A 61 17.18 7.16 -6.50
C ALA A 61 15.95 6.56 -7.20
N TRP A 62 16.11 6.10 -8.45
CA TRP A 62 15.06 5.38 -9.17
C TRP A 62 14.64 4.10 -8.44
N ARG A 63 15.60 3.24 -8.06
CA ARG A 63 15.30 2.00 -7.32
C ARG A 63 14.64 2.27 -5.96
N CYS A 64 15.02 3.35 -5.28
CA CYS A 64 14.38 3.76 -4.03
C CYS A 64 12.93 4.18 -4.27
N ARG A 65 12.67 4.94 -5.35
CA ARG A 65 11.30 5.31 -5.76
C ARG A 65 10.45 4.09 -6.07
N GLU A 66 10.97 3.14 -6.86
CA GLU A 66 10.25 1.90 -7.22
C GLU A 66 9.88 1.08 -5.99
N LYS A 67 10.75 1.03 -4.98
CA LYS A 67 10.51 0.26 -3.75
C LYS A 67 9.71 1.05 -2.70
N ALA A 68 9.58 2.37 -2.82
CA ALA A 68 8.94 3.20 -1.82
C ALA A 68 7.48 2.83 -1.52
N PRO A 69 6.60 2.56 -2.51
CA PRO A 69 5.22 2.15 -2.24
C PRO A 69 5.13 0.92 -1.35
N LEU A 70 5.97 -0.09 -1.62
CA LEU A 70 6.04 -1.33 -0.84
C LEU A 70 6.42 -1.06 0.63
N TYR A 71 7.35 -0.15 0.90
CA TYR A 71 7.77 0.15 2.26
C TYR A 71 6.82 1.11 3.00
N VAL A 72 6.13 1.99 2.28
CA VAL A 72 5.19 2.95 2.88
C VAL A 72 3.84 2.29 3.14
N ARG A 73 3.31 1.55 2.16
CA ARG A 73 1.97 0.95 2.20
C ARG A 73 1.99 -0.53 2.63
N GLY A 74 3.15 -1.18 2.57
CA GLY A 74 3.28 -2.61 2.81
C GLY A 74 3.01 -3.43 1.55
N THR A 75 2.99 -4.75 1.71
CA THR A 75 2.59 -5.68 0.66
C THR A 75 1.06 -5.72 0.55
N VAL A 76 0.58 -6.11 -0.64
CA VAL A 76 -0.84 -6.43 -0.86
C VAL A 76 -1.27 -7.56 0.10
N ASP A 77 -0.45 -8.60 0.21
CA ASP A 77 -0.68 -9.72 1.13
C ASP A 77 -0.80 -9.27 2.60
N GLY A 78 0.15 -8.46 3.08
CA GLY A 78 0.12 -7.93 4.44
C GLY A 78 -1.06 -6.98 4.72
N SER A 79 -1.62 -6.38 3.67
CA SER A 79 -2.86 -5.58 3.78
C SER A 79 -4.07 -6.51 3.98
N TYR A 80 -4.17 -7.60 3.23
CA TYR A 80 -5.25 -8.58 3.38
C TYR A 80 -5.18 -9.37 4.68
N GLN A 81 -3.98 -9.64 5.20
CA GLN A 81 -3.82 -10.27 6.53
C GLN A 81 -4.45 -9.45 7.66
N LYS A 82 -4.58 -8.11 7.50
CA LYS A 82 -5.22 -7.23 8.49
C LYS A 82 -6.74 -7.14 8.33
N LEU A 83 -7.28 -7.66 7.23
CA LEU A 83 -8.69 -7.54 6.88
C LEU A 83 -9.60 -8.16 7.96
N PRO A 84 -9.35 -9.39 8.50
CA PRO A 84 -10.22 -9.98 9.51
C PRO A 84 -10.38 -9.10 10.77
N SER A 85 -9.27 -8.55 11.27
CA SER A 85 -9.29 -7.64 12.44
C SER A 85 -10.04 -6.35 12.15
N TYR A 86 -9.89 -5.81 10.94
CA TYR A 86 -10.64 -4.63 10.50
C TYR A 86 -12.14 -4.91 10.44
N LEU A 87 -12.55 -6.03 9.83
CA LEU A 87 -13.95 -6.43 9.72
C LEU A 87 -14.57 -6.63 11.11
N TYR A 88 -13.86 -7.27 12.03
CA TYR A 88 -14.31 -7.41 13.41
C TYR A 88 -14.64 -6.05 14.06
N MET A 89 -13.74 -5.08 13.95
CA MET A 89 -13.97 -3.73 14.49
C MET A 89 -15.09 -2.99 13.76
N LEU A 90 -15.21 -3.19 12.45
CA LEU A 90 -16.26 -2.56 11.65
C LEU A 90 -17.64 -3.06 12.06
N GLU A 91 -17.80 -4.36 12.31
CA GLU A 91 -19.04 -4.95 12.80
C GLU A 91 -19.45 -4.37 14.15
N LYS A 92 -18.48 -4.26 15.08
CA LYS A 92 -18.70 -3.69 16.41
C LYS A 92 -19.12 -2.22 16.36
N THR A 93 -18.51 -1.45 15.45
CA THR A 93 -18.75 0.00 15.34
C THR A 93 -20.03 0.30 14.54
N ASN A 94 -20.38 -0.56 13.59
CA ASN A 94 -21.56 -0.42 12.75
C ASN A 94 -22.45 -1.66 12.88
N PRO A 95 -23.26 -1.77 13.93
CA PRO A 95 -24.18 -2.88 14.11
C PRO A 95 -25.08 -3.08 12.89
N ARG A 96 -25.39 -4.35 12.59
CA ARG A 96 -26.18 -4.80 11.43
C ARG A 96 -25.49 -4.60 10.08
N THR A 97 -24.18 -4.39 10.07
CA THR A 97 -23.37 -4.47 8.85
C THR A 97 -23.29 -5.92 8.40
N VAL A 98 -23.56 -6.17 7.11
CA VAL A 98 -23.45 -7.49 6.50
C VAL A 98 -22.11 -7.57 5.78
N MET A 99 -21.32 -8.60 6.09
CA MET A 99 -20.00 -8.82 5.49
C MET A 99 -19.84 -10.28 5.11
N HIS A 100 -19.17 -10.52 3.99
CA HIS A 100 -18.77 -11.85 3.56
C HIS A 100 -17.37 -11.78 2.97
N LEU A 101 -16.45 -12.53 3.55
CA LEU A 101 -15.06 -12.65 3.11
C LEU A 101 -14.83 -14.07 2.59
N ASP A 102 -14.51 -14.18 1.30
CA ASP A 102 -14.20 -15.45 0.66
C ASP A 102 -12.69 -15.62 0.49
N THR A 103 -12.21 -16.83 0.73
CA THR A 103 -10.79 -17.20 0.64
C THR A 103 -10.61 -18.50 -0.13
N ASP A 104 -9.46 -18.68 -0.76
CA ASP A 104 -9.09 -19.95 -1.38
C ASP A 104 -8.70 -21.02 -0.35
N GLU A 105 -8.35 -22.22 -0.83
CA GLU A 105 -7.92 -23.35 0.00
C GLU A 105 -6.66 -23.04 0.81
N MET A 106 -5.83 -22.12 0.34
CA MET A 106 -4.63 -21.62 1.00
C MET A 106 -4.91 -20.41 1.92
N ARG A 107 -6.20 -20.09 2.17
CA ARG A 107 -6.66 -18.92 2.95
C ARG A 107 -6.23 -17.57 2.37
N ARG A 108 -5.97 -17.50 1.06
CA ARG A 108 -5.70 -16.24 0.36
C ARG A 108 -7.00 -15.58 -0.02
N PHE A 109 -7.01 -14.25 0.02
CA PHE A 109 -8.16 -13.43 -0.34
C PHE A 109 -8.66 -13.74 -1.77
N LYS A 110 -9.98 -13.96 -1.93
CA LYS A 110 -10.65 -14.03 -3.23
C LYS A 110 -11.54 -12.82 -3.45
N TYR A 111 -12.60 -12.71 -2.65
CA TYR A 111 -13.62 -11.67 -2.79
C TYR A 111 -14.09 -11.20 -1.41
N PHE A 112 -14.57 -9.95 -1.37
CA PHE A 112 -15.18 -9.39 -0.18
C PHE A 112 -16.43 -8.60 -0.55
N PHE A 113 -17.51 -8.91 0.14
CA PHE A 113 -18.77 -8.17 0.06
C PHE A 113 -19.03 -7.45 1.38
N MET A 114 -19.53 -6.22 1.30
CA MET A 114 -19.89 -5.41 2.45
C MET A 114 -21.12 -4.56 2.18
N SER A 115 -22.03 -4.54 3.13
CA SER A 115 -23.14 -3.60 3.19
C SER A 115 -23.28 -3.04 4.60
N LEU A 116 -22.95 -1.76 4.77
CA LEU A 116 -22.98 -1.11 6.08
C LEU A 116 -24.41 -1.05 6.62
N GLY A 117 -24.57 -1.33 7.91
CA GLY A 117 -25.90 -1.34 8.54
C GLY A 117 -26.64 -0.02 8.39
N ALA A 118 -25.92 1.11 8.39
CA ALA A 118 -26.49 2.43 8.12
C ALA A 118 -27.03 2.54 6.68
N SER A 119 -26.27 2.08 5.69
CA SER A 119 -26.68 2.08 4.28
C SER A 119 -27.89 1.18 4.04
N ILE A 120 -27.93 0.00 4.66
CA ILE A 120 -29.09 -0.91 4.58
C ILE A 120 -30.36 -0.24 5.13
N ARG A 121 -30.26 0.44 6.28
CA ARG A 121 -31.39 1.16 6.87
C ARG A 121 -31.84 2.32 5.99
N GLY A 122 -30.90 3.13 5.51
CA GLY A 122 -31.19 4.25 4.62
C GLY A 122 -31.87 3.79 3.34
N PHE A 123 -31.36 2.73 2.72
CA PHE A 123 -31.95 2.14 1.52
C PHE A 123 -33.39 1.67 1.79
N LYS A 124 -33.62 0.91 2.86
CA LYS A 124 -34.98 0.43 3.20
C LYS A 124 -35.97 1.57 3.51
N ALA A 125 -35.51 2.67 4.07
CA ALA A 125 -36.36 3.80 4.43
C ALA A 125 -36.62 4.76 3.26
N ALA A 126 -35.67 4.91 2.33
CA ALA A 126 -35.72 5.90 1.26
C ALA A 126 -36.09 5.33 -0.11
N CYS A 127 -35.79 4.05 -0.37
CA CYS A 127 -36.08 3.46 -1.68
C CYS A 127 -37.54 3.02 -1.78
N ARG A 128 -38.18 3.39 -2.90
CA ARG A 128 -39.52 2.89 -3.24
C ARG A 128 -39.44 1.38 -3.56
N PRO A 129 -40.46 0.58 -3.20
CA PRO A 129 -40.49 -0.84 -3.52
C PRO A 129 -40.31 -1.08 -5.02
N VAL A 130 -39.42 -1.99 -5.38
CA VAL A 130 -39.24 -2.44 -6.76
C VAL A 130 -40.21 -3.60 -7.01
N LEU A 131 -41.14 -3.41 -7.95
CA LEU A 131 -41.99 -4.48 -8.45
C LEU A 131 -41.26 -5.21 -9.58
N CYS A 132 -40.83 -6.44 -9.31
CA CYS A 132 -40.36 -7.34 -10.35
C CYS A 132 -41.57 -8.03 -10.99
N VAL A 133 -41.89 -7.67 -12.23
CA VAL A 133 -42.84 -8.44 -13.05
C VAL A 133 -42.03 -9.58 -13.68
N VAL A 134 -42.35 -10.80 -13.29
CA VAL A 134 -41.78 -12.01 -13.89
C VAL A 134 -42.78 -12.45 -14.96
N ASP A 135 -42.40 -12.36 -16.23
CA ASP A 135 -43.24 -12.87 -17.31
C ASP A 135 -43.34 -14.39 -17.18
N PRO A 136 -44.57 -14.96 -17.17
CA PRO A 136 -44.75 -16.40 -17.19
C PRO A 136 -44.55 -16.88 -18.63
N SER A 137 -43.39 -17.48 -18.89
CA SER A 137 -43.10 -18.22 -20.13
C SER A 137 -43.94 -19.49 -20.25
#